data_AF-A0A2V8YHB2-F1
#
_entry.id   AF-A0A2V8YHB2-F1
#
_cell.length_a   1.000
_cell.length_b   1.000
_cell.length_c   1.000
_cell.angle_alpha   90.00
_cell.angle_beta   90.00
_cell.angle_gamma   90.00
#
_symmetry.space_group_name_H-M   'P 1'
#
loop_
_entity.id
_entity.type
_entity.pdbx_description
1 polymer ?
#
loop_
_entity_poly.entity_id
_entity_poly.type
_entity_poly.pdbx_seq_one_letter_code
_entity_poly.pdbx_strand_id
1 'polypeptide(L)' 'PGDNVSCEVSLITPVALGKGLRFAIREGGHTVGAGAVTEITE' A
#
# COMPACT_ATOMS: atom_id res chain seq x y z
N PRO A 1 4.66 -12.40 9.94
CA PRO A 1 5.68 -11.58 9.23
C PRO A 1 6.32 -12.39 8.11
N GLY A 2 6.44 -11.82 6.91
CA GLY A 2 7.00 -12.53 5.74
C GLY A 2 5.97 -13.13 4.77
N ASP A 3 4.68 -13.05 5.09
CA ASP A 3 3.61 -13.53 4.21
C ASP A 3 3.34 -12.52 3.09
N ASN A 4 2.99 -13.04 1.92
CA ASN A 4 2.42 -12.23 0.83
C ASN A 4 0.90 -12.23 0.99
N VAL A 5 0.33 -11.03 1.08
CA VAL A 5 -1.10 -10.84 1.25
C VAL A 5 -1.61 -9.75 0.31
N SER A 6 -2.87 -9.89 -0.11
CA SER A 6 -3.62 -8.83 -0.80
C SER A 6 -4.55 -8.16 0.20
N CYS A 7 -4.56 -6.83 0.20
CA CYS A 7 -5.35 -6.02 1.13
C CYS A 7 -6.03 -4.88 0.38
N GLU A 8 -7.23 -4.52 0.81
CA GLU A 8 -7.89 -3.27 0.43
C GLU A 8 -7.48 -2.15 1.39
N VAL A 9 -7.25 -0.94 0.87
CA VAL A 9 -6.75 0.20 1.65
C VAL A 9 -7.46 1.47 1.19
N SER A 10 -8.04 2.22 2.14
CA SER A 10 -8.55 3.57 1.90
C SER A 10 -7.55 4.62 2.39
N LEU A 11 -7.30 5.64 1.57
CA LEU A 11 -6.45 6.77 1.94
C LEU A 11 -7.28 7.89 2.58
N ILE A 12 -6.72 8.54 3.60
CA ILE A 12 -7.36 9.70 4.25
C ILE A 12 -7.40 10.94 3.36
N THR A 13 -6.54 11.01 2.35
CA THR A 13 -6.42 12.13 1.40
C THR A 13 -6.18 11.58 0.00
N PRO A 14 -6.68 12.24 -1.06
CA PRO A 14 -6.39 11.84 -2.43
C PRO A 14 -4.90 11.91 -2.75
N VAL A 15 -4.40 10.90 -3.44
CA VAL A 15 -3.03 10.81 -3.95
C VAL A 15 -3.07 10.34 -5.39
N ALA A 16 -2.16 10.80 -6.23
CA ALA A 16 -2.00 10.26 -7.58
C ALA A 16 -1.52 8.80 -7.49
N LEU A 17 -2.38 7.86 -7.86
CA LEU A 17 -2.11 6.43 -7.85
C LEU A 17 -2.11 5.86 -9.27
N GLY A 18 -1.34 4.78 -9.47
CA GLY A 18 -1.32 4.02 -10.71
C GLY A 18 -1.11 2.53 -10.43
N LYS A 19 -1.69 1.65 -11.26
CA LYS A 19 -1.46 0.20 -11.16
C LYS A 19 0.05 -0.10 -11.30
N GLY A 20 0.55 -0.99 -10.46
CA GLY A 20 1.97 -1.35 -10.36
C GLY A 20 2.83 -0.35 -9.57
N LEU A 21 2.30 0.80 -9.14
CA LEU A 21 3.01 1.74 -8.29
C LEU A 21 3.43 1.05 -6.99
N ARG A 22 4.72 1.11 -6.66
CA ARG A 22 5.29 0.50 -5.45
C ARG A 22 5.24 1.47 -4.28
N PHE A 23 5.02 0.95 -3.08
CA PHE A 23 4.97 1.72 -1.84
C PHE A 23 5.52 0.92 -0.65
N ALA A 24 5.79 1.62 0.45
CA ALA A 24 6.16 1.03 1.73
C ALA A 24 5.10 1.35 2.80
N ILE A 25 4.85 0.39 3.69
CA ILE A 25 3.98 0.56 4.85
C ILE A 25 4.87 0.84 6.07
N ARG A 26 4.58 1.92 6.81
CA ARG A 26 5.37 2.35 7.95
C ARG A 26 4.52 2.56 9.19
N GLU A 27 5.02 2.11 10.33
CA GLU A 27 4.42 2.28 11.65
C GLU A 27 5.52 2.65 12.65
N GLY A 28 5.28 3.67 13.48
CA GLY A 28 6.25 4.11 14.48
C GLY A 28 7.64 4.51 13.93
N GLY A 29 7.71 4.90 12.65
CA GLY A 29 8.97 5.21 11.96
C GLY A 29 9.70 4.03 11.33
N HIS A 30 9.24 2.79 11.55
CA HIS A 30 9.82 1.58 10.96
C HIS A 30 9.05 1.13 9.73
N THR A 31 9.74 0.54 8.75
CA THR A 31 9.10 -0.12 7.61
C THR A 31 8.65 -1.51 8.04
N VAL A 32 7.35 -1.77 7.91
CA VAL A 32 6.73 -3.04 8.32
C VAL A 32 6.22 -3.86 7.13
N GLY A 33 6.17 -3.27 5.94
CA GLY A 33 5.77 -3.94 4.71
C GLY A 33 6.13 -3.16 3.46
N ALA A 34 6.05 -3.83 2.31
CA ALA A 34 6.19 -3.25 0.99
C ALA A 34 5.14 -3.85 0.06
N GLY A 35 4.64 -3.05 -0.88
CA GLY A 35 3.55 -3.47 -1.75
C GLY A 35 3.59 -2.78 -3.11
N ALA A 36 2.71 -3.24 -4.00
CA ALA A 36 2.42 -2.59 -5.26
C ALA A 36 0.90 -2.53 -5.45
N VAL A 37 0.40 -1.45 -6.04
CA VAL A 37 -1.03 -1.26 -6.31
C VAL A 37 -1.49 -2.25 -7.38
N THR A 38 -2.46 -3.11 -7.07
CA THR A 38 -3.04 -4.08 -8.02
C THR A 38 -4.27 -3.52 -8.74
N GLU A 39 -5.10 -2.78 -8.01
CA GLU A 39 -6.36 -2.22 -8.48
C GLU A 39 -6.65 -0.89 -7.75
N ILE A 40 -7.41 0.00 -8.39
CA ILE A 40 -7.84 1.29 -7.81
C ILE A 40 -9.36 1.22 -7.71
N THR A 41 -9.87 1.33 -6.49
CA THR A 41 -11.29 1.37 -6.13
C THR A 41 -11.61 2.72 -5.46
N GLU A 42 -12.84 3.20 -5.59
CA GLU A 42 -13.34 4.48 -5.01
C GLU A 42 -14.32 4.24 -3.86
#